data_AF-A0A6H0ZNJ1-F1
#
_entry.id   AF-A0A6H0ZNJ1-F1
#
_cell.length_a   1.000
_cell.length_b   1.000
_cell.length_c   1.000
_cell.angle_alpha   90.00
_cell.angle_beta   90.00
_cell.angle_gamma   90.00
#
_symmetry.space_group_name_H-M   'P 1'
#
loop_
_entity.id
_entity.type
_entity.pdbx_description
1 polymer ?
#
loop_
_entity_poly.entity_id
_entity_poly.type
_entity_poly.pdbx_seq_one_letter_code
_entity_poly.pdbx_strand_id
1 'polypeptide(L)'
;MENYWQQAWIAWEWGKAILATLMLTGLGVTAVVGTAYAFFKFLGEKWISQKFAERLEAYKAEQTRELERLRHKINGVFDRTKRLHDKEFEVLPDIWAKIVDARDWAGSYMAVFKQYADVGSMNDSDLDEYLATTRFSEGQKRDIRNASNRQNAYVRYFERYRHADAMDKLREASVSLSKHGIFVVPEVREDMKALIDLIHSAIVEHQINDEHNVHPRMREAADKLKAEGEPLFRKIEHAVIDRLWESTTAEV
;
A
#
# COMPACT_ATOMS: atom_id res chain seq x y z
N MET A 1 -49.25 -8.66 -27.11
CA MET A 1 -50.40 -7.96 -26.48
C MET A 1 -51.69 -8.07 -27.29
N GLU A 2 -51.67 -8.12 -28.63
CA GLU A 2 -52.88 -8.21 -29.48
C GLU A 2 -53.74 -9.48 -29.29
N ASN A 3 -53.12 -10.64 -29.04
CA ASN A 3 -53.85 -11.91 -28.89
C ASN A 3 -54.76 -11.96 -27.64
N TYR A 4 -54.44 -11.20 -26.58
CA TYR A 4 -55.23 -11.18 -25.33
C TYR A 4 -56.49 -10.34 -25.45
N TRP A 5 -56.43 -9.22 -26.16
CA TRP A 5 -57.59 -8.37 -26.41
C TRP A 5 -58.63 -9.07 -27.30
N GLN A 6 -58.17 -9.89 -28.25
CA GLN A 6 -59.08 -10.72 -29.06
C GLN A 6 -59.75 -11.82 -28.23
N GLN A 7 -59.02 -12.50 -27.33
CA GLN A 7 -59.62 -13.51 -26.44
C GLN A 7 -60.58 -12.90 -25.41
N ALA A 8 -60.26 -11.72 -24.89
CA ALA A 8 -61.15 -10.97 -24.00
C ALA A 8 -62.42 -10.49 -24.72
N TRP A 9 -62.30 -10.06 -25.98
CA TRP A 9 -63.43 -9.64 -26.81
C TRP A 9 -64.34 -10.82 -27.17
N ILE A 10 -63.77 -11.98 -27.52
CA ILE A 10 -64.53 -13.21 -27.75
C ILE A 10 -65.23 -13.64 -26.45
N ALA A 11 -64.53 -13.68 -25.31
CA ALA A 11 -65.13 -14.03 -24.02
C ALA A 11 -66.24 -13.04 -23.59
N TRP A 12 -66.12 -11.77 -23.98
CA TRP A 12 -67.16 -10.74 -23.79
C TRP A 12 -68.40 -11.00 -24.66
N GLU A 13 -68.22 -11.35 -25.94
CA GLU A 13 -69.32 -11.72 -26.83
C GLU A 13 -70.03 -13.00 -26.37
N TRP A 14 -69.28 -14.01 -25.92
CA TRP A 14 -69.85 -15.22 -25.31
C TRP A 14 -70.55 -14.93 -23.98
N GLY A 15 -69.99 -14.04 -23.15
CA GLY A 15 -70.60 -13.61 -21.90
C GLY A 15 -71.93 -12.89 -22.11
N LYS A 16 -72.01 -11.98 -23.09
CA LYS A 16 -73.26 -11.33 -23.51
C LYS A 16 -74.30 -12.36 -23.97
N ALA A 17 -73.89 -13.34 -24.78
CA ALA A 17 -74.79 -14.38 -25.29
C ALA A 17 -75.37 -15.22 -24.15
N ILE A 18 -74.55 -15.64 -23.18
CA ILE A 18 -74.98 -16.40 -22.01
C ILE A 18 -75.90 -15.56 -21.09
N LEU A 19 -75.57 -14.29 -20.86
CA LEU A 19 -76.40 -13.35 -20.11
C LEU A 19 -77.76 -13.10 -20.77
N ALA A 20 -77.78 -12.93 -22.10
CA ALA A 20 -79.00 -12.76 -22.87
C ALA A 20 -79.87 -14.02 -22.85
N THR A 21 -79.27 -15.21 -22.90
CA THR A 21 -79.97 -16.49 -22.85
C THR A 21 -80.56 -16.74 -21.44
N LEU A 22 -79.81 -16.42 -20.38
CA LEU A 22 -80.29 -16.54 -18.99
C LEU A 22 -81.44 -15.57 -18.67
N MET A 23 -81.40 -14.35 -19.22
CA MET A 23 -82.49 -13.37 -19.11
C MET A 23 -83.77 -13.81 -19.84
N LEU A 24 -83.64 -14.51 -20.98
CA LEU A 24 -84.77 -15.03 -21.77
C LEU A 24 -85.45 -16.25 -21.12
N THR A 25 -84.73 -17.03 -20.30
CA THR A 25 -85.27 -18.25 -19.65
C THR A 25 -85.87 -18.05 -18.25
N GLY A 26 -85.91 -16.80 -17.73
CA GLY A 26 -86.53 -16.51 -16.43
C GLY A 26 -85.83 -17.14 -15.21
N LEU A 27 -84.57 -17.56 -15.35
CA LEU A 27 -83.77 -18.06 -14.24
C LEU A 27 -83.15 -16.86 -13.50
N GLY A 28 -83.46 -16.76 -12.20
CA GLY A 28 -83.37 -15.54 -11.40
C GLY A 28 -82.03 -14.78 -11.43
N VAL A 29 -82.10 -13.52 -10.99
CA VAL A 29 -81.01 -12.53 -10.87
C VAL A 29 -79.69 -13.12 -10.33
N THR A 30 -79.75 -14.17 -9.51
CA THR A 30 -78.61 -14.94 -9.00
C THR A 30 -77.75 -15.61 -10.08
N ALA A 31 -78.33 -16.12 -11.17
CA ALA A 31 -77.57 -16.77 -12.25
C ALA A 31 -76.76 -15.76 -13.08
N VAL A 32 -77.34 -14.58 -13.30
CA VAL A 32 -76.73 -13.44 -13.99
C VAL A 32 -75.60 -12.82 -13.16
N VAL A 33 -75.82 -12.63 -11.86
CA VAL A 33 -74.79 -12.13 -10.93
C VAL A 33 -73.66 -13.14 -10.77
N GLY A 34 -73.97 -14.45 -10.72
CA GLY A 34 -72.97 -15.52 -10.61
C GLY A 34 -72.05 -15.63 -11.83
N THR A 35 -72.58 -15.46 -13.05
CA THR A 35 -71.77 -15.46 -14.28
C THR A 35 -70.90 -14.22 -14.41
N ALA A 36 -71.41 -13.03 -14.06
CA ALA A 36 -70.60 -11.81 -14.01
C ALA A 36 -69.47 -11.91 -12.96
N TYR A 37 -69.75 -12.44 -11.78
CA TYR A 37 -68.75 -12.68 -10.74
C TYR A 37 -67.69 -13.71 -11.16
N ALA A 38 -68.10 -14.82 -11.77
CA ALA A 38 -67.17 -15.84 -12.29
C ALA A 38 -66.27 -15.29 -13.39
N PHE A 39 -66.81 -14.43 -14.27
CA PHE A 39 -66.05 -13.76 -15.33
C PHE A 39 -65.02 -12.76 -14.76
N PHE A 40 -65.44 -11.89 -13.83
CA PHE A 40 -64.52 -10.96 -13.17
C PHE A 40 -63.45 -11.69 -12.34
N LYS A 41 -63.80 -12.80 -11.69
CA LYS A 41 -62.84 -13.65 -10.99
C LYS A 41 -61.84 -14.27 -11.95
N PHE A 42 -62.30 -14.85 -13.06
CA PHE A 42 -61.43 -15.50 -14.04
C PHE A 42 -60.50 -14.53 -14.79
N LEU A 43 -61.02 -13.38 -15.23
CA LEU A 43 -60.21 -12.36 -15.91
C LEU A 43 -59.31 -11.61 -14.93
N GLY A 44 -59.81 -11.29 -13.74
CA GLY A 44 -59.04 -10.64 -12.68
C GLY A 44 -57.87 -11.51 -12.24
N GLU A 45 -58.11 -12.80 -11.97
CA GLU A 45 -57.07 -13.73 -11.51
C GLU A 45 -55.97 -13.93 -12.58
N LYS A 46 -56.34 -14.08 -13.86
CA LYS A 46 -55.36 -14.20 -14.96
C LYS A 46 -54.63 -12.88 -15.28
N TRP A 47 -55.32 -11.74 -15.25
CA TRP A 47 -54.69 -10.43 -15.49
C TRP A 47 -53.73 -10.05 -14.36
N ILE A 48 -54.16 -10.24 -13.11
CA ILE A 48 -53.35 -9.99 -11.91
C ILE A 48 -52.13 -10.90 -11.90
N SER A 49 -52.30 -12.21 -12.16
CA SER A 49 -51.17 -13.15 -12.21
C SER A 49 -50.19 -12.83 -13.35
N GLN A 50 -50.67 -12.45 -14.53
CA GLN A 50 -49.80 -12.03 -15.64
C GLN A 50 -49.03 -10.73 -15.32
N LYS A 51 -49.69 -9.74 -14.73
CA LYS A 51 -49.01 -8.50 -14.31
C LYS A 51 -48.04 -8.71 -13.16
N PHE A 52 -48.35 -9.63 -12.23
CA PHE A 52 -47.39 -10.05 -11.21
C PHE A 52 -46.21 -10.80 -11.82
N ALA A 53 -46.43 -11.71 -12.76
CA ALA A 53 -45.36 -12.43 -13.44
C ALA A 53 -44.43 -11.47 -14.21
N GLU A 54 -44.99 -10.53 -14.98
CA GLU A 54 -44.24 -9.53 -15.72
C GLU A 54 -43.43 -8.61 -14.79
N ARG A 55 -44.02 -8.14 -13.69
CA ARG A 55 -43.30 -7.34 -12.69
C ARG A 55 -42.24 -8.15 -11.95
N LEU A 56 -42.50 -9.42 -11.67
CA LEU A 56 -41.55 -10.31 -11.00
C LEU A 56 -40.36 -10.62 -11.91
N GLU A 57 -40.58 -10.87 -13.20
CA GLU A 57 -39.51 -11.05 -14.18
C GLU A 57 -38.71 -9.77 -14.39
N ALA A 58 -39.36 -8.62 -14.52
CA ALA A 58 -38.69 -7.32 -14.61
C ALA A 58 -37.84 -7.05 -13.35
N TYR A 59 -38.38 -7.31 -12.16
CA TYR A 59 -37.68 -7.14 -10.89
C TYR A 59 -36.50 -8.11 -10.76
N LYS A 60 -36.66 -9.39 -11.13
CA LYS A 60 -35.56 -10.37 -11.16
C LYS A 60 -34.45 -9.96 -12.14
N ALA A 61 -34.83 -9.47 -13.32
CA ALA A 61 -33.87 -8.99 -14.31
C ALA A 61 -33.10 -7.75 -13.82
N GLU A 62 -33.77 -6.83 -13.14
CA GLU A 62 -33.16 -5.66 -12.50
C GLU A 62 -32.19 -6.07 -11.38
N GLN A 63 -32.62 -6.96 -10.47
CA GLN A 63 -31.73 -7.51 -9.43
C GLN A 63 -30.52 -8.23 -10.00
N THR A 64 -30.69 -8.99 -11.09
CA THR A 64 -29.57 -9.69 -11.74
C THR A 64 -28.54 -8.70 -12.31
N ARG A 65 -29.01 -7.63 -12.97
CA ARG A 65 -28.14 -6.56 -13.48
C ARG A 65 -27.43 -5.79 -12.36
N GLU A 66 -28.12 -5.51 -11.26
CA GLU A 66 -27.51 -4.86 -10.10
C GLU A 66 -26.44 -5.76 -9.46
N LEU A 67 -26.72 -7.05 -9.29
CA LEU A 67 -25.74 -8.04 -8.80
C LEU A 67 -24.52 -8.14 -9.70
N GLU A 68 -24.70 -8.20 -11.02
CA GLU A 68 -23.58 -8.20 -11.98
C GLU A 68 -22.76 -6.91 -11.87
N ARG A 69 -23.43 -5.75 -11.80
CA ARG A 69 -22.76 -4.45 -11.66
C ARG A 69 -21.97 -4.35 -10.35
N LEU A 70 -22.54 -4.81 -9.25
CA LEU A 70 -21.87 -4.88 -7.96
C LEU A 70 -20.69 -5.85 -8.01
N ARG A 71 -20.87 -7.05 -8.57
CA ARG A 71 -19.81 -8.04 -8.75
C ARG A 71 -18.66 -7.49 -9.58
N HIS A 72 -18.95 -6.81 -10.69
CA HIS A 72 -17.92 -6.14 -11.49
C HIS A 72 -17.19 -5.03 -10.73
N LYS A 73 -17.92 -4.22 -9.94
CA LYS A 73 -17.31 -3.16 -9.12
C LYS A 73 -16.42 -3.75 -8.02
N ILE A 74 -16.90 -4.79 -7.33
CA ILE A 74 -16.17 -5.51 -6.28
C ILE A 74 -14.91 -6.12 -6.88
N ASN A 75 -15.02 -6.89 -7.97
CA ASN A 75 -13.86 -7.49 -8.64
C ASN A 75 -12.86 -6.42 -9.10
N GLY A 76 -13.34 -5.31 -9.66
CA GLY A 76 -12.46 -4.22 -10.11
C GLY A 76 -11.71 -3.53 -8.97
N VAL A 77 -12.33 -3.34 -7.80
CA VAL A 77 -11.64 -2.81 -6.61
C VAL A 77 -10.69 -3.86 -6.04
N PHE A 78 -11.14 -5.10 -5.91
CA PHE A 78 -10.36 -6.21 -5.41
C PHE A 78 -9.08 -6.44 -6.24
N ASP A 79 -9.17 -6.46 -7.57
CA ASP A 79 -8.01 -6.62 -8.46
C ASP A 79 -6.99 -5.47 -8.30
N ARG A 80 -7.47 -4.24 -8.09
CA ARG A 80 -6.59 -3.09 -7.85
C ARG A 80 -5.91 -3.17 -6.49
N THR A 81 -6.67 -3.50 -5.45
CA THR A 81 -6.16 -3.70 -4.09
C THR A 81 -5.13 -4.82 -4.06
N LYS A 82 -5.40 -5.94 -4.73
CA LYS A 82 -4.46 -7.05 -4.87
C LYS A 82 -3.17 -6.60 -5.55
N ARG A 83 -3.24 -5.93 -6.70
CA ARG A 83 -2.03 -5.42 -7.39
C ARG A 83 -1.23 -4.43 -6.57
N LEU A 84 -1.91 -3.58 -5.79
CA LEU A 84 -1.26 -2.66 -4.88
C LEU A 84 -0.50 -3.43 -3.79
N HIS A 85 -1.15 -4.40 -3.14
CA HIS A 85 -0.51 -5.24 -2.13
C HIS A 85 0.63 -6.09 -2.71
N ASP A 86 0.46 -6.70 -3.89
CA ASP A 86 1.53 -7.46 -4.55
C ASP A 86 2.78 -6.58 -4.75
N LYS A 87 2.58 -5.31 -5.13
CA LYS A 87 3.69 -4.34 -5.25
C LYS A 87 4.24 -3.89 -3.91
N GLU A 88 3.38 -3.70 -2.91
CA GLU A 88 3.79 -3.39 -1.55
C GLU A 88 4.69 -4.50 -0.97
N PHE A 89 4.33 -5.78 -1.13
CA PHE A 89 5.14 -6.93 -0.70
C PHE A 89 6.50 -7.01 -1.39
N GLU A 90 6.58 -6.56 -2.64
CA GLU A 90 7.84 -6.52 -3.39
C GLU A 90 8.76 -5.39 -2.89
N VAL A 91 8.21 -4.19 -2.67
CA VAL A 91 9.03 -2.98 -2.43
C VAL A 91 9.24 -2.64 -0.96
N LEU A 92 8.28 -2.95 -0.08
CA LEU A 92 8.36 -2.58 1.33
C LEU A 92 9.57 -3.22 2.04
N PRO A 93 9.85 -4.54 1.89
CA PRO A 93 11.03 -5.15 2.50
C PRO A 93 12.35 -4.59 1.94
N ASP A 94 12.37 -4.25 0.65
CA ASP A 94 13.54 -3.67 -0.01
C ASP A 94 13.87 -2.26 0.51
N ILE A 95 12.85 -1.41 0.68
CA ILE A 95 13.01 -0.09 1.29
C ILE A 95 13.50 -0.25 2.74
N TRP A 96 12.87 -1.15 3.51
CA TRP A 96 13.25 -1.41 4.89
C TRP A 96 14.71 -1.85 5.02
N ALA A 97 15.16 -2.82 4.21
CA ALA A 97 16.54 -3.29 4.21
C ALA A 97 17.55 -2.15 3.98
N LYS A 98 17.27 -1.25 3.03
CA LYS A 98 18.14 -0.09 2.78
C LYS A 98 18.17 0.91 3.94
N ILE A 99 17.06 1.08 4.66
CA ILE A 99 17.01 1.93 5.87
C ILE A 99 17.83 1.30 7.00
N VAL A 100 17.74 -0.02 7.18
CA VAL A 100 18.58 -0.76 8.14
C VAL A 100 20.06 -0.56 7.82
N ASP A 101 20.45 -0.74 6.55
CA ASP A 101 21.82 -0.50 6.11
C ASP A 101 22.26 0.95 6.40
N ALA A 102 21.44 1.94 6.05
CA ALA A 102 21.74 3.34 6.31
C ALA A 102 21.96 3.62 7.81
N ARG A 103 21.10 3.05 8.67
CA ARG A 103 21.22 3.18 10.14
C ARG A 103 22.52 2.56 10.66
N ASP A 104 22.85 1.35 10.22
CA ASP A 104 24.02 0.63 10.72
C ASP A 104 25.33 1.28 10.27
N TRP A 105 25.39 1.73 9.01
CA TRP A 105 26.52 2.50 8.50
C TRP A 105 26.66 3.85 9.20
N ALA A 106 25.56 4.56 9.44
CA ALA A 106 25.56 5.80 10.20
C ALA A 106 26.06 5.58 11.64
N GLY A 107 25.51 4.58 12.34
CA GLY A 107 25.91 4.25 13.72
C GLY A 107 27.39 3.89 13.82
N SER A 108 27.90 3.12 12.85
CA SER A 108 29.33 2.76 12.79
C SER A 108 30.22 3.97 12.49
N TYR A 109 29.77 4.90 11.64
CA TYR A 109 30.48 6.15 11.37
C TYR A 109 30.48 7.11 12.56
N MET A 110 29.38 7.20 13.31
CA MET A 110 29.24 8.09 14.47
C MET A 110 29.76 7.48 15.79
N ALA A 111 30.29 6.26 15.75
CA ALA A 111 30.77 5.57 16.95
C ALA A 111 31.82 6.40 17.69
N VAL A 112 31.66 6.54 19.01
CA VAL A 112 32.59 7.29 19.86
C VAL A 112 33.96 6.61 19.93
N PHE A 113 33.95 5.28 20.00
CA PHE A 113 35.16 4.46 20.00
C PHE A 113 35.38 3.87 18.61
N LYS A 114 36.43 4.34 17.94
CA LYS A 114 36.87 3.84 16.63
C LYS A 114 38.27 3.25 16.75
N GLN A 115 38.48 2.12 16.11
CA GLN A 115 39.80 1.49 16.00
C GLN A 115 40.36 1.76 14.61
N TYR A 116 41.61 2.20 14.57
CA TYR A 116 42.36 2.46 13.35
C TYR A 116 43.60 1.58 13.31
N ALA A 117 44.12 1.31 12.12
CA ALA A 117 45.48 0.80 12.00
C ALA A 117 46.46 1.83 12.59
N ASP A 118 47.46 1.33 13.31
CA ASP A 118 48.56 2.15 13.81
C ASP A 118 49.61 2.32 12.72
N VAL A 119 49.35 3.24 11.80
CA VAL A 119 50.27 3.57 10.71
C VAL A 119 51.41 4.49 11.16
N GLY A 120 51.30 5.05 12.38
CA GLY A 120 52.33 5.89 12.98
C GLY A 120 53.57 5.09 13.40
N SER A 121 53.41 3.83 13.77
CA SER A 121 54.50 2.93 14.17
C SER A 121 55.07 2.09 13.03
N MET A 122 54.41 2.06 11.86
CA MET A 122 54.90 1.34 10.68
C MET A 122 56.18 1.98 10.14
N ASN A 123 57.14 1.12 9.76
CA ASN A 123 58.27 1.56 8.95
C ASN A 123 57.80 1.92 7.52
N ASP A 124 58.65 2.57 6.72
CA ASP A 124 58.25 3.07 5.41
C ASP A 124 57.85 1.94 4.43
N SER A 125 58.47 0.77 4.53
CA SER A 125 58.13 -0.40 3.69
C SER A 125 56.77 -0.97 4.07
N ASP A 126 56.53 -1.20 5.37
CA ASP A 126 55.28 -1.73 5.90
C ASP A 126 54.11 -0.77 5.62
N LEU A 127 54.37 0.54 5.73
CA LEU A 127 53.39 1.58 5.42
C LEU A 127 53.00 1.55 3.95
N ASP A 128 53.96 1.40 3.04
CA ASP A 128 53.69 1.34 1.60
C ASP A 128 52.91 0.09 1.21
N GLU A 129 53.27 -1.06 1.78
CA GLU A 129 52.51 -2.31 1.61
C GLU A 129 51.07 -2.15 2.14
N TYR A 130 50.91 -1.61 3.35
CA TYR A 130 49.59 -1.39 3.95
C TYR A 130 48.74 -0.43 3.10
N LEU A 131 49.29 0.73 2.72
CA LEU A 131 48.58 1.73 1.92
C LEU A 131 48.19 1.18 0.54
N ALA A 132 48.94 0.24 -0.03
CA ALA A 132 48.57 -0.42 -1.28
C ALA A 132 47.27 -1.24 -1.17
N THR A 133 46.90 -1.73 0.02
CA THR A 133 45.63 -2.45 0.27
C THR A 133 44.43 -1.52 0.45
N THR A 134 44.66 -0.22 0.63
CA THR A 134 43.61 0.77 0.88
C THR A 134 43.03 1.31 -0.43
N ARG A 135 41.79 1.84 -0.36
CA ARG A 135 41.12 2.53 -1.48
C ARG A 135 41.56 3.98 -1.69
N PHE A 136 42.63 4.42 -1.03
CA PHE A 136 43.13 5.77 -1.16
C PHE A 136 43.73 6.01 -2.55
N SER A 137 43.58 7.23 -3.05
CA SER A 137 44.28 7.67 -4.25
C SER A 137 45.79 7.80 -4.01
N GLU A 138 46.59 7.71 -5.07
CA GLU A 138 48.04 7.89 -4.98
C GLU A 138 48.46 9.24 -4.39
N GLY A 139 47.65 10.30 -4.60
CA GLY A 139 47.87 11.59 -3.95
C GLY A 139 47.75 11.50 -2.43
N GLN A 140 46.66 10.90 -1.96
CA GLN A 140 46.42 10.73 -0.52
C GLN A 140 47.46 9.82 0.14
N LYS A 141 47.89 8.75 -0.52
CA LYS A 141 48.96 7.88 -0.03
C LYS A 141 50.27 8.65 0.16
N ARG A 142 50.65 9.49 -0.81
CA ARG A 142 51.83 10.38 -0.69
C ARG A 142 51.68 11.38 0.44
N ASP A 143 50.49 11.97 0.60
CA ASP A 143 50.23 12.91 1.68
C ASP A 143 50.40 12.26 3.06
N ILE A 144 49.92 11.02 3.22
CA ILE A 144 50.08 10.25 4.46
C ILE A 144 51.55 9.96 4.72
N ARG A 145 52.29 9.48 3.71
CA ARG A 145 53.72 9.14 3.82
C ARG A 145 54.56 10.33 4.27
N ASN A 146 54.29 11.50 3.69
CA ASN A 146 55.06 12.72 3.90
C ASN A 146 54.54 13.59 5.06
N ALA A 147 53.44 13.20 5.71
CA ALA A 147 52.89 13.96 6.83
C ALA A 147 53.82 13.92 8.05
N SER A 148 53.92 15.05 8.75
CA SER A 148 54.61 15.14 10.05
C SER A 148 53.98 14.22 11.09
N ASN A 149 52.66 14.03 11.02
CA ASN A 149 51.92 13.05 11.78
C ASN A 149 51.14 12.13 10.83
N ARG A 150 51.76 11.00 10.49
CA ARG A 150 51.21 9.97 9.58
C ARG A 150 49.86 9.45 10.06
N GLN A 151 49.74 9.19 11.37
CA GLN A 151 48.52 8.68 11.98
C GLN A 151 47.34 9.64 11.79
N ASN A 152 47.55 10.93 12.06
CA ASN A 152 46.51 11.95 11.90
C ASN A 152 46.08 12.09 10.43
N ALA A 153 47.05 12.13 9.51
CA ALA A 153 46.77 12.22 8.08
C ALA A 153 45.95 11.00 7.58
N TYR A 154 46.32 9.80 8.03
CA TYR A 154 45.59 8.57 7.72
C TYR A 154 44.15 8.62 8.24
N VAL A 155 43.96 8.91 9.53
CA VAL A 155 42.63 8.99 10.16
C VAL A 155 41.74 10.00 9.43
N ARG A 156 42.28 11.17 9.08
CA ARG A 156 41.53 12.20 8.35
C ARG A 156 40.99 11.70 7.00
N TYR A 157 41.81 11.00 6.22
CA TYR A 157 41.33 10.44 4.95
C TYR A 157 40.36 9.29 5.18
N PHE A 158 40.68 8.37 6.08
CA PHE A 158 39.81 7.25 6.42
C PHE A 158 38.40 7.72 6.82
N GLU A 159 38.29 8.74 7.68
CA GLU A 159 37.01 9.29 8.11
C GLU A 159 36.21 9.94 6.97
N ARG A 160 36.85 10.64 6.03
CA ARG A 160 36.17 11.17 4.84
C ARG A 160 35.55 10.06 3.98
N TYR A 161 36.27 8.95 3.84
CA TYR A 161 35.80 7.80 3.10
C TYR A 161 34.65 7.09 3.82
N ARG A 162 34.70 6.98 5.16
CA ARG A 162 33.58 6.44 5.95
C ARG A 162 32.33 7.32 5.91
N HIS A 163 32.52 8.64 5.96
CA HIS A 163 31.43 9.59 5.76
C HIS A 163 30.75 9.37 4.40
N ALA A 164 31.55 9.26 3.33
CA ALA A 164 31.03 9.01 2.00
C ALA A 164 30.22 7.70 1.91
N ASP A 165 30.70 6.61 2.53
CA ASP A 165 29.95 5.34 2.56
C ASP A 165 28.62 5.47 3.31
N ALA A 166 28.61 6.13 4.46
CA ALA A 166 27.39 6.34 5.24
C ALA A 166 26.36 7.19 4.47
N MET A 167 26.83 8.25 3.81
CA MET A 167 25.97 9.08 2.95
C MET A 167 25.48 8.33 1.72
N ASP A 168 26.28 7.42 1.16
CA ASP A 168 25.85 6.61 0.02
C ASP A 168 24.71 5.66 0.39
N LYS A 169 24.81 4.99 1.55
CA LYS A 169 23.75 4.10 2.07
C LYS A 169 22.48 4.87 2.41
N LEU A 170 22.61 6.06 3.00
CA LEU A 170 21.49 6.95 3.24
C LEU A 170 20.81 7.42 1.95
N ARG A 171 21.60 7.74 0.92
CA ARG A 171 21.11 8.10 -0.41
C ARG A 171 20.36 6.93 -1.06
N GLU A 172 20.87 5.70 -0.95
CA GLU A 172 20.19 4.49 -1.44
C GLU A 172 18.81 4.32 -0.79
N ALA A 173 18.72 4.48 0.54
CA ALA A 173 17.46 4.42 1.27
C ALA A 173 16.47 5.51 0.82
N SER A 174 16.94 6.76 0.75
CA SER A 174 16.13 7.92 0.34
C SER A 174 15.61 7.78 -1.11
N VAL A 175 16.47 7.33 -2.03
CA VAL A 175 16.09 7.09 -3.43
C VAL A 175 15.09 5.95 -3.54
N SER A 176 15.27 4.86 -2.78
CA SER A 176 14.32 3.75 -2.79
C SER A 176 12.94 4.17 -2.30
N LEU A 177 12.88 4.85 -1.15
CA LEU A 177 11.63 5.39 -0.60
C LEU A 177 10.97 6.40 -1.55
N SER A 178 11.76 7.24 -2.23
CA SER A 178 11.22 8.21 -3.20
C SER A 178 10.63 7.53 -4.44
N LYS A 179 11.26 6.47 -4.94
CA LYS A 179 10.80 5.73 -6.13
C LYS A 179 9.60 4.83 -5.84
N HIS A 180 9.61 4.17 -4.70
CA HIS A 180 8.71 3.06 -4.40
C HIS A 180 7.72 3.37 -3.27
N GLY A 181 7.91 4.46 -2.53
CA GLY A 181 7.06 4.86 -1.41
C GLY A 181 5.62 5.18 -1.80
N ILE A 182 5.29 5.31 -3.09
CA ILE A 182 3.89 5.41 -3.55
C ILE A 182 3.08 4.14 -3.26
N PHE A 183 3.74 2.99 -3.14
CA PHE A 183 3.10 1.70 -2.81
C PHE A 183 3.09 1.41 -1.31
N VAL A 184 3.70 2.27 -0.49
CA VAL A 184 3.75 2.13 0.96
C VAL A 184 2.63 2.97 1.57
N VAL A 185 1.96 2.43 2.58
CA VAL A 185 0.94 3.18 3.32
C VAL A 185 1.50 4.50 3.84
N PRO A 186 0.76 5.63 3.66
CA PRO A 186 1.27 6.96 3.92
C PRO A 186 1.91 7.16 5.29
N GLU A 187 1.32 6.61 6.36
CA GLU A 187 1.88 6.73 7.71
C GLU A 187 3.28 6.10 7.83
N VAL A 188 3.43 4.85 7.36
CA VAL A 188 4.71 4.14 7.39
C VAL A 188 5.75 4.85 6.52
N ARG A 189 5.32 5.39 5.37
CA ARG A 189 6.19 6.16 4.48
C ARG A 189 6.72 7.43 5.16
N GLU A 190 5.86 8.17 5.86
CA GLU A 190 6.27 9.38 6.58
C GLU A 190 7.19 9.05 7.76
N ASP A 191 6.91 7.96 8.49
CA ASP A 191 7.81 7.48 9.54
C ASP A 191 9.20 7.11 8.98
N MET A 192 9.25 6.35 7.87
CA MET A 192 10.49 5.99 7.18
C MET A 192 11.26 7.23 6.73
N LYS A 193 10.57 8.23 6.18
CA LYS A 193 11.19 9.49 5.76
C LYS A 193 11.75 10.25 6.96
N ALA A 194 10.98 10.38 8.04
CA ALA A 194 11.43 11.04 9.26
C ALA A 194 12.67 10.37 9.86
N LEU A 195 12.73 9.04 9.83
CA LEU A 195 13.92 8.31 10.27
C LEU A 195 15.15 8.62 9.39
N ILE A 196 14.98 8.62 8.06
CA ILE A 196 16.05 8.99 7.12
C ILE A 196 16.55 10.42 7.40
N ASP A 197 15.64 11.37 7.65
CA ASP A 197 15.99 12.76 7.93
C ASP A 197 16.75 12.91 9.27
N LEU A 198 16.38 12.13 10.30
CA LEU A 198 17.11 12.07 11.57
C LEU A 198 18.52 11.51 11.39
N ILE A 199 18.67 10.42 10.64
CA ILE A 199 19.97 9.81 10.34
C ILE A 199 20.85 10.81 9.58
N HIS A 200 20.30 11.45 8.54
CA HIS A 200 21.00 12.47 7.77
C HIS A 200 21.54 13.60 8.64
N SER A 201 20.67 14.16 9.49
CA SER A 201 21.03 15.27 10.38
C SER A 201 22.16 14.89 11.33
N ALA A 202 22.13 13.68 11.88
CA ALA A 202 23.19 13.19 12.77
C ALA A 202 24.53 12.95 12.06
N ILE A 203 24.51 12.38 10.84
CA ILE A 203 25.73 12.19 10.03
C ILE A 203 26.38 13.54 9.72
N VAL A 204 25.58 14.52 9.30
CA VAL A 204 26.06 15.89 8.97
C VAL A 204 26.62 16.58 10.22
N GLU A 205 25.92 16.52 11.35
CA GLU A 205 26.42 17.06 12.62
C GLU A 205 27.76 16.42 13.02
N HIS A 206 27.88 15.10 12.90
CA HIS A 206 29.12 14.39 13.19
C HIS A 206 30.26 14.81 12.24
N GLN A 207 29.98 14.98 10.95
CA GLN A 207 30.95 15.48 9.97
C GLN A 207 31.41 16.92 10.31
N ILE A 208 30.48 17.83 10.61
CA ILE A 208 30.80 19.23 10.97
C ILE A 208 31.74 19.26 12.18
N ASN A 209 31.43 18.46 13.20
CA ASN A 209 32.27 18.36 14.38
C ASN A 209 33.71 17.92 14.05
N ASP A 210 33.87 16.95 13.15
CA ASP A 210 35.19 16.41 12.75
C ASP A 210 35.95 17.37 11.81
N GLU A 211 35.28 18.01 10.86
CA GLU A 211 35.91 18.91 9.89
C GLU A 211 36.31 20.26 10.50
N HIS A 212 35.48 20.81 11.38
CA HIS A 212 35.72 22.11 12.00
C HIS A 212 36.34 22.01 13.40
N ASN A 213 36.64 20.80 13.87
CA ASN A 213 37.23 20.55 15.18
C ASN A 213 36.44 21.25 16.30
N VAL A 214 35.12 21.13 16.29
CA VAL A 214 34.21 21.88 17.17
C VAL A 214 34.32 21.39 18.61
N HIS A 215 34.58 22.32 19.55
CA HIS A 215 34.73 22.03 20.98
C HIS A 215 33.97 23.07 21.84
N PRO A 216 32.99 22.65 22.66
CA PRO A 216 32.47 21.29 22.79
C PRO A 216 31.75 20.83 21.51
N ARG A 217 31.78 19.52 21.21
CA ARG A 217 31.08 18.95 20.05
C ARG A 217 29.59 19.25 20.11
N MET A 218 29.00 19.55 18.97
CA MET A 218 27.55 19.56 18.75
C MET A 218 27.00 18.14 18.96
N ARG A 219 25.81 18.02 19.56
CA ARG A 219 25.17 16.74 19.86
C ARG A 219 23.65 16.78 19.65
N GLU A 220 23.10 17.87 19.16
CA GLU A 220 21.66 18.08 19.11
C GLU A 220 21.00 17.05 18.18
N ALA A 221 21.56 16.87 16.98
CA ALA A 221 21.04 15.90 16.01
C ALA A 221 21.33 14.46 16.43
N ALA A 222 22.52 14.19 16.99
CA ALA A 222 22.86 12.85 17.50
C ALA A 222 21.97 12.44 18.69
N ASP A 223 21.73 13.34 19.64
CA ASP A 223 20.86 13.10 20.78
C ASP A 223 19.39 12.95 20.33
N LYS A 224 18.96 13.73 19.33
CA LYS A 224 17.63 13.59 18.74
C LYS A 224 17.45 12.24 18.02
N LEU A 225 18.42 11.82 17.21
CA LEU A 225 18.40 10.50 16.57
C LEU A 225 18.34 9.38 17.63
N LYS A 226 19.05 9.52 18.74
CA LYS A 226 19.01 8.54 19.83
C LYS A 226 17.65 8.52 20.54
N ALA A 227 17.08 9.70 20.82
CA ALA A 227 15.82 9.83 21.55
C ALA A 227 14.59 9.45 20.71
N GLU A 228 14.55 9.88 19.46
CA GLU A 228 13.39 9.72 18.57
C GLU A 228 13.59 8.61 17.53
N GLY A 229 14.83 8.41 17.06
CA GLY A 229 15.13 7.47 15.98
C GLY A 229 15.01 6.00 16.35
N GLU A 230 15.44 5.58 17.55
CA GLU A 230 15.28 4.17 17.96
C GLU A 230 13.79 3.79 18.16
N PRO A 231 12.95 4.59 18.87
CA PRO A 231 11.52 4.34 18.92
C PRO A 231 10.87 4.30 17.53
N LEU A 232 11.25 5.23 16.64
CA LEU A 232 10.72 5.29 15.29
C LEU A 232 11.13 4.08 14.44
N PHE A 233 12.38 3.64 14.56
CA PHE A 233 12.87 2.42 13.91
C PHE A 233 12.05 1.21 14.33
N ARG A 234 11.78 1.04 15.63
CA ARG A 234 10.94 -0.05 16.15
C ARG A 234 9.49 0.05 15.69
N LYS A 235 8.94 1.26 15.61
CA LYS A 235 7.60 1.50 15.07
C LYS A 235 7.50 1.02 13.62
N ILE A 236 8.48 1.40 12.78
CA ILE A 236 8.53 0.98 11.37
C ILE A 236 8.72 -0.54 11.26
N GLU A 237 9.63 -1.12 12.06
CA GLU A 237 9.89 -2.56 12.09
C GLU A 237 8.60 -3.35 12.35
N HIS A 238 7.85 -2.99 13.39
CA HIS A 238 6.56 -3.60 13.68
C HIS A 238 5.56 -3.40 12.54
N ALA A 239 5.45 -2.19 11.99
CA ALA A 239 4.53 -1.94 10.87
C ALA A 239 4.87 -2.77 9.61
N VAL A 240 6.16 -3.03 9.35
CA VAL A 240 6.62 -3.92 8.27
C VAL A 240 6.29 -5.38 8.61
N ILE A 241 6.54 -5.83 9.84
CA ILE A 241 6.20 -7.18 10.30
C ILE A 241 4.69 -7.42 10.19
N ASP A 242 3.86 -6.53 10.70
CA ASP A 242 2.40 -6.66 10.70
C ASP A 242 1.89 -6.81 9.26
N ARG A 243 2.39 -6.00 8.32
CA ARG A 243 2.05 -6.11 6.90
C ARG A 243 2.43 -7.45 6.28
N LEU A 244 3.61 -7.96 6.62
CA LEU A 244 4.11 -9.23 6.10
C LEU A 244 3.32 -10.42 6.67
N TRP A 245 3.00 -10.40 7.96
CA TRP A 245 2.47 -11.55 8.67
C TRP A 245 0.95 -11.56 8.86
N GLU A 246 0.26 -10.41 8.94
CA GLU A 246 -1.22 -10.37 8.97
C GLU A 246 -1.83 -10.95 7.69
N SER A 247 -1.10 -10.86 6.56
CA SER A 247 -1.51 -11.48 5.28
C SER A 247 -1.61 -13.01 5.35
N THR A 248 -1.00 -13.63 6.35
CA THR A 248 -1.00 -15.08 6.60
C THR A 248 -2.07 -15.55 7.60
N THR A 249 -2.59 -14.64 8.42
CA THR A 249 -3.53 -14.96 9.53
C THR A 249 -4.96 -14.48 9.29
N ALA A 250 -5.23 -13.76 8.19
CA ALA A 250 -6.60 -13.43 7.80
C ALA A 250 -7.38 -14.71 7.44
N GLU A 251 -8.16 -15.24 8.39
CA GLU A 251 -9.19 -16.24 8.12
C GLU A 251 -10.20 -15.65 7.11
N VAL A 252 -10.49 -16.44 6.07
CA VAL A 252 -11.47 -16.12 5.01
C VAL A 252 -12.90 -16.21 5.53
#